data_AF-A0A5N5XH02-F1
#
_entry.id   AF-A0A5N5XH02-F1
#
_cell.length_a   1.000
_cell.length_b   1.000
_cell.length_c   1.000
_cell.angle_alpha   90.00
_cell.angle_beta   90.00
_cell.angle_gamma   90.00
#
_symmetry.space_group_name_H-M   'P 1'
#
loop_
_entity.id
_entity.type
_entity.pdbx_description
1 polymer ?
#
loop_
_entity_poly.entity_id
_entity_poly.type
_entity_poly.pdbx_seq_one_letter_code
_entity_poly.pdbx_strand_id
1 'polypeptide(L)' 'MSSTLWSPTREFPHPLAYVDLNYGVDQSTSNLHSYALAEESIWDTIIEPINRFRQQFLGLQSITPAVGGQLL' A
#
# COMPACT_ATOMS: atom_id res chain seq x y z
N MET A 1 7.38 1.20 20.13
CA MET A 1 7.70 0.27 19.03
C MET A 1 6.37 -0.19 18.46
N SER A 2 6.07 0.12 17.19
CA SER A 2 4.84 -0.40 16.56
C SER A 2 5.02 -1.89 16.31
N SER A 3 4.07 -2.72 16.78
CA SER A 3 4.05 -4.17 16.59
C SER A 3 3.26 -4.61 15.36
N THR A 4 2.93 -3.66 14.46
CA THR A 4 2.13 -3.95 13.28
C THR A 4 2.90 -4.80 12.28
N LEU A 5 2.34 -5.96 11.94
CA LEU A 5 2.82 -6.81 10.86
C LEU A 5 2.37 -6.19 9.53
N TRP A 6 3.35 -5.78 8.71
CA TRP A 6 3.13 -5.16 7.39
C TRP A 6 3.14 -6.16 6.23
N SER A 7 3.59 -7.39 6.49
CA SER A 7 3.57 -8.45 5.48
C SER A 7 2.15 -8.98 5.29
N PRO A 8 1.65 -9.10 4.03
CA PRO A 8 0.33 -9.63 3.75
C PRO A 8 0.10 -11.01 4.37
N THR A 9 -1.05 -11.19 5.01
CA THR A 9 -1.48 -12.47 5.60
C THR A 9 -2.96 -12.71 5.39
N ARG A 10 -3.36 -13.99 5.42
CA ARG A 10 -4.75 -14.43 5.36
C ARG A 10 -5.42 -14.50 6.73
N GLU A 11 -4.64 -14.44 7.81
CA GLU A 11 -5.12 -14.71 9.16
C GLU A 11 -5.88 -13.53 9.80
N PHE A 12 -5.49 -12.30 9.51
CA PHE A 12 -6.10 -11.08 10.06
C PHE A 12 -5.94 -9.90 9.10
N PRO A 13 -6.81 -8.87 9.17
CA PRO A 13 -6.71 -7.69 8.32
C PRO A 13 -5.62 -6.72 8.82
N HIS A 14 -5.12 -5.88 7.90
CA HIS A 14 -4.19 -4.82 8.23
C HIS A 14 -4.89 -3.75 9.09
N PRO A 15 -4.29 -3.30 10.21
CA PRO A 15 -4.98 -2.42 11.17
C PRO A 15 -5.26 -1.00 10.66
N LEU A 16 -4.62 -0.58 9.58
CA LEU A 16 -4.83 0.75 8.96
C LEU A 16 -5.78 0.73 7.76
N ALA A 17 -6.33 -0.43 7.40
CA ALA A 17 -7.23 -0.55 6.26
C ALA A 17 -8.53 -1.23 6.68
N TYR A 18 -9.62 -0.77 6.08
CA TYR A 18 -10.95 -1.34 6.26
C TYR A 18 -11.46 -1.84 4.91
N VAL A 19 -11.90 -3.10 4.86
CA VAL A 19 -12.48 -3.71 3.66
C VAL A 19 -13.93 -4.07 3.98
N ASP A 20 -14.85 -3.58 3.16
CA ASP A 20 -16.25 -3.95 3.26
C ASP A 20 -16.49 -5.33 2.62
N LEU A 21 -16.96 -6.30 3.42
CA LEU A 21 -17.24 -7.68 3.03
C LEU A 21 -18.56 -7.85 2.27
N ASN A 22 -19.34 -6.77 2.08
CA ASN A 22 -20.64 -6.80 1.41
C ASN A 22 -20.62 -7.36 -0.02
N TYR A 23 -19.44 -7.54 -0.63
CA TYR A 23 -19.26 -8.05 -1.99
C TYR A 23 -19.08 -9.57 -2.12
N GLY A 24 -19.27 -10.36 -1.04
CA GLY A 24 -19.22 -11.82 -1.11
C GLY A 24 -17.79 -12.40 -1.26
N VAL A 25 -16.78 -11.62 -0.89
CA VAL A 25 -15.38 -12.05 -0.84
C VAL A 25 -15.12 -12.80 0.46
N ASP A 26 -14.38 -13.92 0.41
CA ASP A 26 -14.03 -14.66 1.61
C ASP A 26 -13.08 -13.86 2.52
N GLN A 27 -13.14 -14.12 3.83
CA GLN A 27 -12.38 -13.36 4.83
C GLN A 27 -10.86 -13.39 4.57
N SER A 28 -10.32 -14.50 4.09
CA SER A 28 -8.88 -14.64 3.84
C SER A 28 -8.44 -13.74 2.69
N THR A 29 -9.23 -13.68 1.62
CA THR A 29 -9.00 -12.77 0.49
C THR A 29 -9.19 -11.31 0.90
N SER A 30 -10.20 -11.00 1.72
CA SER A 30 -10.40 -9.66 2.28
C SER A 30 -9.21 -9.21 3.16
N ASN A 31 -8.67 -10.12 3.97
CA ASN A 31 -7.49 -9.88 4.78
C ASN A 31 -6.30 -9.52 3.88
N LEU A 32 -5.98 -10.31 2.85
CA LEU A 32 -4.93 -9.94 1.90
C LEU A 32 -5.17 -8.59 1.22
N HIS A 33 -6.42 -8.31 0.84
CA HIS A 33 -6.79 -7.06 0.20
C HIS A 33 -6.57 -5.84 1.11
N SER A 34 -6.81 -5.98 2.42
CA SER A 34 -6.57 -4.90 3.37
C SER A 34 -5.09 -4.46 3.42
N TYR A 35 -4.15 -5.39 3.19
CA TYR A 35 -2.73 -5.05 3.09
C TYR A 35 -2.40 -4.28 1.82
N ALA A 36 -2.96 -4.72 0.68
CA ALA A 36 -2.77 -4.01 -0.59
C ALA A 36 -3.29 -2.57 -0.51
N LEU A 37 -4.46 -2.35 0.10
CA LEU A 37 -5.01 -1.00 0.31
C LEU A 37 -4.13 -0.13 1.22
N ALA A 38 -3.57 -0.70 2.28
CA ALA A 38 -2.68 0.03 3.16
C ALA A 38 -1.41 0.48 2.43
N GLU A 39 -0.84 -0.41 1.62
CA GLU A 39 0.33 -0.09 0.79
C GLU A 39 0.01 0.96 -0.29
N GLU A 40 -1.10 0.81 -1.01
CA GLU A 40 -1.54 1.79 -2.02
C GLU A 40 -1.67 3.18 -1.40
N SER A 41 -2.34 3.28 -0.24
CA SER A 41 -2.50 4.55 0.49
C SER A 41 -1.17 5.17 0.91
N ILE A 42 -0.21 4.35 1.33
CA ILE A 42 1.14 4.81 1.65
C ILE A 42 1.80 5.38 0.40
N TRP A 43 1.78 4.63 -0.70
CA TRP A 43 2.41 5.05 -1.94
C TRP A 43 1.81 6.33 -2.48
N ASP A 44 0.48 6.47 -2.48
CA ASP A 44 -0.20 7.71 -2.86
C ASP A 44 0.24 8.91 -2.00
N THR A 45 0.49 8.68 -0.71
CA THR A 45 0.95 9.73 0.20
C THR A 45 2.41 10.12 -0.05
N ILE A 46 3.29 9.15 -0.35
CA ILE A 46 4.74 9.40 -0.44
C ILE A 46 5.26 9.64 -1.86
N ILE A 47 4.47 9.36 -2.90
CA ILE A 47 4.91 9.47 -4.29
C ILE A 47 5.31 10.91 -4.66
N GLU A 48 4.59 11.90 -4.14
CA GLU A 48 4.81 13.31 -4.45
C GLU A 48 6.15 13.83 -3.89
N PRO A 49 6.49 13.66 -2.60
CA PRO A 49 7.82 14.04 -2.11
C PRO A 49 8.95 13.25 -2.80
N ILE A 50 8.75 11.97 -3.13
CA ILE A 50 9.71 11.18 -3.90
C ILE A 50 9.92 11.80 -5.30
N ASN A 51 8.85 12.13 -6.01
CA ASN A 51 8.92 12.73 -7.33
C ASN A 51 9.55 14.13 -7.32
N ARG A 52 9.25 14.94 -6.30
CA ARG A 52 9.96 16.22 -6.08
C ARG A 52 11.46 16.00 -5.95
N PHE A 53 11.88 15.04 -5.13
CA PHE A 53 13.31 14.72 -4.97
C PHE A 53 13.95 14.24 -6.28
N ARG A 54 13.29 13.32 -6.98
CA ARG A 54 13.73 12.79 -8.29
C ARG A 54 13.95 13.89 -9.32
N GLN A 55 13.00 14.81 -9.44
CA GLN A 55 13.06 15.88 -10.44
C GLN A 55 14.03 16.99 -10.05
N GLN A 56 14.01 17.45 -8.79
CA GLN A 56 14.76 18.64 -8.36
C GLN A 56 16.23 18.35 -8.09
N PHE A 57 16.57 17.16 -7.58
CA PHE A 57 17.93 16.85 -7.15
C PHE A 57 18.63 15.83 -8.04
N LEU A 58 17.87 14.90 -8.64
CA LEU A 58 18.45 13.83 -9.45
C LEU A 58 18.25 14.03 -10.96
N GLY A 59 17.42 14.98 -11.39
CA GLY A 59 17.09 15.19 -12.80
C GLY A 59 16.35 13.99 -13.45
N LEU A 60 15.71 13.14 -12.65
CA LEU A 60 15.00 11.94 -13.10
C LEU A 60 13.52 12.25 -13.37
N GLN A 61 12.90 11.45 -14.24
CA GLN A 61 11.46 11.50 -14.50
C GLN A 61 10.64 11.07 -13.27
N SER A 62 9.42 11.59 -13.15
CA SER A 62 8.47 11.15 -12.13
C SER A 62 8.05 9.71 -12.35
N ILE A 63 7.74 9.02 -11.26
CA ILE A 63 7.17 7.67 -11.24
C ILE A 63 5.72 7.71 -10.78
N THR A 64 4.98 6.66 -11.12
CA THR A 64 3.58 6.49 -10.69
C THR A 64 3.51 5.71 -9.38
N PRO A 65 2.44 5.86 -8.59
CA PRO A 65 2.23 5.07 -7.36
C PRO A 65 2.25 3.55 -7.61
N ALA A 66 1.83 3.11 -8.79
CA ALA A 66 1.81 1.72 -9.21
C ALA A 66 3.20 1.03 -9.18
N VAL A 67 4.30 1.79 -9.25
CA VAL A 67 5.65 1.24 -9.07
C VAL A 67 5.81 0.65 -7.67
N GLY A 68 5.15 1.23 -6.68
CA GLY A 68 5.15 0.74 -5.31
C GLY A 68 4.56 -0.65 -5.16
N GLY A 69 3.34 -0.85 -5.65
CA GLY A 69 2.65 -2.14 -5.60
C GLY A 69 3.26 -3.24 -6.48
N GLN A 70 4.28 -2.94 -7.29
CA GLN A 70 5.04 -3.91 -8.08
C GLN A 70 6.31 -4.43 -7.39
N LEU A 71 6.68 -3.86 -6.23
CA LEU A 71 7.88 -4.24 -5.49
C LEU A 71 7.65 -5.35 -4.44
N LEU A 72 6.40 -5.81 -4.30
CA LEU A 72 6.00 -6.99 -3.51
C LEU A 72 5.63 -8.16 -4.41
#